data_AF-A0A961SFQ5-F1
#
_entry.id   AF-A0A961SFQ5-F1
#
_cell.length_a   1.000
_cell.length_b   1.000
_cell.length_c   1.000
_cell.angle_alpha   90.00
_cell.angle_beta   90.00
_cell.angle_gamma   90.00
#
_symmetry.space_group_name_H-M   'P 1'
#
loop_
_entity.id
_entity.type
_entity.pdbx_description
1 polymer ?
#
loop_
_entity_poly.entity_id
_entity_poly.type
_entity_poly.pdbx_seq_one_letter_code
_entity_poly.pdbx_strand_id
1 'polypeptide(L)'
;PGTTPGHSFEMARLLLHHWDLRGRPADGSPDIARNVVYQALKNGWNEEGGGLVYTLDEDGNAANRTRFWWPVTEAIGALASLVKLDRRREDELWYRAMWQFASGHFVDHEGGGWFPEIDSEGMPAQSQFKGKPDIYHSLQAALFPLAPGLSRLAGNMPEIGRIAKGSA
;
A
#
# COMPACT_ATOMS: atom_id res chain seq x y z
N PRO A 1 -16.38 8.44 14.99
CA PRO A 1 -15.15 7.69 15.32
C PRO A 1 -14.09 7.92 14.22
N GLY A 2 -12.82 8.05 14.61
CA GLY A 2 -11.70 8.24 13.67
C GLY A 2 -11.37 7.00 12.82
N THR A 3 -10.41 7.13 11.91
CA THR A 3 -10.00 6.05 10.98
C THR A 3 -8.48 5.88 10.89
N THR A 4 -8.02 4.74 10.35
CA THR A 4 -6.61 4.47 10.04
C THR A 4 -6.50 4.30 8.53
N PRO A 5 -5.91 5.25 7.78
CA PRO A 5 -5.85 5.19 6.31
C PRO A 5 -5.29 3.88 5.77
N GLY A 6 -4.29 3.31 6.44
CA GLY A 6 -3.72 1.99 6.11
C GLY A 6 -4.77 0.89 5.96
N HIS A 7 -5.72 0.79 6.90
CA HIS A 7 -6.79 -0.21 6.85
C HIS A 7 -7.79 0.06 5.72
N SER A 8 -7.99 1.31 5.32
CA SER A 8 -8.82 1.64 4.16
C SER A 8 -8.21 1.10 2.86
N PHE A 9 -6.89 1.24 2.69
CA PHE A 9 -6.19 0.65 1.54
C PHE A 9 -6.27 -0.87 1.54
N GLU A 10 -6.01 -1.50 2.69
CA GLU A 10 -6.12 -2.95 2.85
C GLU A 10 -7.53 -3.44 2.51
N MET A 11 -8.57 -2.80 3.05
CA MET A 11 -9.96 -3.16 2.81
C MET A 11 -10.34 -3.02 1.33
N ALA A 12 -9.93 -1.93 0.67
CA ALA A 12 -10.18 -1.75 -0.75
C ALA A 12 -9.52 -2.85 -1.60
N ARG A 13 -8.27 -3.21 -1.29
CA ARG A 13 -7.56 -4.31 -1.96
C ARG A 13 -8.26 -5.65 -1.72
N LEU A 14 -8.65 -5.94 -0.49
CA LEU A 14 -9.38 -7.17 -0.14
C LEU A 14 -10.75 -7.25 -0.83
N LEU A 15 -11.46 -6.13 -0.95
CA LEU A 15 -12.72 -6.04 -1.70
C LEU A 15 -12.51 -6.40 -3.18
N LEU A 16 -11.47 -5.87 -3.82
CA LEU A 16 -11.13 -6.21 -5.21
C LEU A 16 -10.75 -7.68 -5.37
N HIS A 17 -9.96 -8.23 -4.44
CA HIS A 17 -9.60 -9.64 -4.45
C HIS A 17 -10.85 -10.53 -4.30
N HIS A 18 -11.75 -10.19 -3.38
CA HIS A 18 -13.00 -10.91 -3.18
C HIS A 18 -13.90 -10.85 -4.42
N TRP A 19 -14.11 -9.65 -4.96
CA TRP A 19 -14.91 -9.42 -6.17
C TRP A 19 -14.40 -10.24 -7.36
N ASP A 20 -13.08 -10.27 -7.58
CA ASP A 20 -12.46 -11.08 -8.64
C ASP A 20 -12.66 -12.59 -8.41
N LEU A 21 -12.50 -13.06 -7.16
CA LEU A 21 -12.75 -14.46 -6.79
C LEU A 21 -14.22 -14.90 -6.94
N ARG A 22 -15.16 -13.96 -6.80
CA ARG A 22 -16.60 -14.18 -7.00
C ARG A 22 -17.02 -14.20 -8.48
N GLY A 23 -16.08 -14.04 -9.41
CA GLY A 23 -16.38 -14.04 -10.84
C GLY A 23 -16.81 -12.67 -11.38
N ARG A 24 -16.38 -11.58 -10.73
CA ARG A 24 -16.60 -10.19 -11.18
C ARG A 24 -18.08 -9.82 -11.39
N PRO A 25 -18.93 -9.96 -10.35
CA PRO A 25 -20.32 -9.53 -10.43
C PRO A 25 -20.43 -8.03 -10.75
N ALA A 26 -21.50 -7.63 -11.44
CA ALA A 26 -21.81 -6.24 -11.73
C ALA A 26 -22.50 -5.55 -10.54
N ASP A 27 -21.78 -5.42 -9.41
CA ASP A 27 -22.31 -4.92 -8.13
C ASP A 27 -21.71 -3.58 -7.65
N GLY A 28 -20.82 -2.98 -8.44
CA GLY A 28 -20.17 -1.70 -8.12
C GLY A 28 -18.99 -1.80 -7.15
N SER A 29 -18.56 -3.00 -6.73
CA SER A 29 -17.40 -3.19 -5.85
C SER A 29 -16.11 -2.50 -6.34
N PRO A 30 -15.75 -2.52 -7.64
CA PRO A 30 -14.62 -1.76 -8.18
C PRO A 30 -14.65 -0.26 -7.87
N ASP A 31 -15.81 0.38 -8.05
CA ASP A 31 -15.96 1.82 -7.85
C ASP A 31 -15.90 2.18 -6.36
N ILE A 32 -16.51 1.34 -5.51
CA ILE A 32 -16.41 1.48 -4.05
C ILE A 32 -14.95 1.38 -3.59
N ALA A 33 -14.21 0.35 -4.05
CA ALA A 33 -12.80 0.18 -3.69
C ALA A 33 -11.96 1.40 -4.11
N ARG A 34 -12.16 1.89 -5.34
CA ARG A 34 -11.47 3.09 -5.83
C ARG A 34 -11.79 4.31 -4.97
N ASN A 35 -13.06 4.55 -4.66
CA ASN A 35 -13.47 5.66 -3.80
C ASN A 35 -12.83 5.60 -2.40
N VAL A 36 -12.76 4.40 -1.80
CA VAL A 36 -12.09 4.19 -0.51
C VAL A 36 -10.60 4.52 -0.60
N VAL A 37 -9.90 4.05 -1.64
CA VAL A 37 -8.47 4.37 -1.87
C VAL A 37 -8.26 5.88 -1.98
N TYR A 38 -9.02 6.56 -2.83
CA TYR A 38 -8.81 7.98 -3.08
C TYR A 38 -9.22 8.86 -1.89
N GLN A 39 -10.24 8.47 -1.13
CA GLN A 39 -10.60 9.15 0.11
C GLN A 39 -9.51 8.99 1.19
N ALA A 40 -8.92 7.80 1.29
CA ALA A 40 -7.80 7.54 2.20
C ALA A 40 -6.53 8.29 1.78
N LEU A 41 -6.24 8.41 0.48
CA LEU A 41 -5.14 9.25 -0.01
C LEU A 41 -5.38 10.72 0.33
N LYS A 42 -6.57 11.24 0.00
CA LYS A 42 -6.93 12.65 0.23
C LYS A 42 -6.77 13.07 1.70
N ASN A 43 -7.20 12.22 2.62
CA ASN A 43 -7.18 12.57 4.04
C ASN A 43 -5.88 12.13 4.75
N GLY A 44 -5.25 11.06 4.26
CA GLY A 44 -4.13 10.39 4.92
C GLY A 44 -2.75 10.85 4.46
N TRP A 45 -2.61 11.37 3.24
CA TRP A 45 -1.32 11.80 2.71
C TRP A 45 -0.84 13.09 3.39
N ASN A 46 0.40 13.08 3.89
CA ASN A 46 1.05 14.26 4.44
C ASN A 46 1.73 15.05 3.31
N GLU A 47 1.16 16.20 2.95
CA GLU A 47 1.65 17.06 1.86
C GLU A 47 3.02 17.71 2.14
N GLU A 48 3.40 17.91 3.41
CA GLU A 48 4.64 18.61 3.76
C GLU A 48 5.85 17.68 3.72
N GLY A 49 5.73 16.50 4.33
CA GLY A 49 6.83 15.56 4.50
C GLY A 49 6.66 14.23 3.76
N GLY A 50 5.56 14.07 3.02
CA GLY A 50 5.17 12.78 2.43
C GLY A 50 4.80 11.72 3.46
N GLY A 51 4.32 10.60 2.94
CA GLY A 51 3.90 9.45 3.73
C GLY A 51 2.47 9.57 4.24
N LEU A 52 2.02 8.51 4.90
CA LEU A 52 0.65 8.42 5.41
C LEU A 52 0.64 8.63 6.92
N VAL A 53 -0.18 9.56 7.38
CA VAL A 53 -0.46 9.70 8.82
C VAL A 53 -1.12 8.43 9.33
N TYR A 54 -0.84 8.08 10.59
CA TYR A 54 -1.32 6.82 11.14
C TYR A 54 -2.82 6.82 11.42
N THR A 55 -3.36 7.89 12.01
CA THR A 55 -4.80 7.97 12.29
C THR A 55 -5.39 9.34 11.97
N LEU A 56 -6.67 9.33 11.64
CA LEU A 56 -7.51 10.49 11.41
C LEU A 56 -8.57 10.61 12.51
N ASP A 57 -8.96 11.82 12.83
CA ASP A 57 -10.13 12.10 13.67
C ASP A 57 -11.45 11.95 12.86
N GLU A 58 -12.57 12.29 13.49
CA GLU A 58 -13.91 12.16 12.89
C GLU A 58 -14.15 13.14 11.74
N ASP A 59 -13.41 14.25 11.73
CA ASP A 59 -13.48 15.29 10.70
C ASP A 59 -12.49 15.00 9.54
N GLY A 60 -11.70 13.94 9.66
CA GLY A 60 -10.71 13.53 8.67
C GLY A 60 -9.37 14.24 8.78
N ASN A 61 -9.09 14.95 9.88
CA ASN A 61 -7.79 15.56 10.12
C ASN A 61 -6.83 14.57 10.78
N ALA A 62 -5.53 14.76 10.60
CA ALA A 62 -4.51 13.92 11.21
C ALA A 62 -4.54 14.00 12.75
N ALA A 63 -4.88 12.88 13.40
CA ALA A 63 -4.89 12.72 14.85
C ALA A 63 -3.57 12.12 15.37
N ASN A 64 -3.02 11.14 14.65
CA ASN A 64 -1.67 10.62 14.90
C ASN A 64 -0.85 10.74 13.61
N ARG A 65 0.21 11.55 13.68
CA ARG A 65 1.09 11.87 12.54
C ARG A 65 2.31 10.96 12.42
N THR A 66 2.49 9.99 13.33
CA THR A 66 3.54 8.97 13.18
C THR A 66 3.34 8.26 11.85
N ARG A 67 4.45 7.94 11.17
CA ARG A 67 4.43 7.30 9.86
C ARG A 67 5.03 5.91 9.99
N PHE A 68 4.24 4.92 9.61
CA PHE A 68 4.64 3.52 9.60
C PHE A 68 4.77 3.02 8.16
N TRP A 69 5.57 1.97 7.97
CA TRP A 69 5.74 1.32 6.67
C TRP A 69 4.45 0.68 6.15
N TRP A 70 3.69 0.03 7.03
CA TRP A 70 2.62 -0.87 6.62
C TRP A 70 1.46 -0.15 5.89
N PRO A 71 1.02 1.07 6.28
CA PRO A 71 0.00 1.79 5.51
C PRO A 71 0.45 2.10 4.09
N VAL A 72 1.74 2.43 3.90
CA VAL A 72 2.31 2.70 2.57
C VAL A 72 2.37 1.42 1.75
N THR A 73 2.75 0.29 2.35
CA THR A 73 2.72 -1.01 1.65
C THR A 73 1.31 -1.43 1.24
N GLU A 74 0.29 -1.15 2.06
CA GLU A 74 -1.11 -1.42 1.71
C GLU A 74 -1.60 -0.50 0.59
N ALA A 75 -1.21 0.78 0.62
CA ALA A 75 -1.50 1.71 -0.48
C ALA A 75 -0.85 1.24 -1.80
N ILE A 76 0.41 0.78 -1.77
CA ILE A 76 1.08 0.18 -2.93
C ILE A 76 0.27 -0.99 -3.49
N GLY A 77 -0.16 -1.92 -2.63
CA GLY A 77 -0.96 -3.07 -3.03
C GLY A 77 -2.31 -2.68 -3.62
N ALA A 78 -3.03 -1.75 -2.98
CA ALA A 78 -4.33 -1.27 -3.45
C ALA A 78 -4.24 -0.56 -4.80
N LEU A 79 -3.26 0.34 -4.96
CA LEU A 79 -3.01 1.06 -6.21
C LEU A 79 -2.59 0.13 -7.34
N ALA A 80 -1.74 -0.86 -7.06
CA ALA A 80 -1.39 -1.89 -8.04
C ALA A 80 -2.63 -2.67 -8.51
N SER A 81 -3.56 -2.99 -7.59
CA SER A 81 -4.82 -3.63 -7.94
C SER A 81 -5.70 -2.72 -8.81
N LEU A 82 -5.79 -1.42 -8.53
CA LEU A 82 -6.51 -0.47 -9.39
C LEU A 82 -5.91 -0.37 -10.79
N VAL A 83 -4.57 -0.29 -10.89
CA VAL A 83 -3.85 -0.24 -12.18
C VAL A 83 -4.12 -1.47 -13.05
N LYS A 84 -4.25 -2.65 -12.44
CA LYS A 84 -4.56 -3.90 -13.18
C LYS A 84 -6.04 -4.05 -13.52
N LEU A 85 -6.91 -3.51 -12.69
CA LEU A 85 -8.35 -3.57 -12.87
C LEU A 85 -8.80 -2.71 -14.06
N ASP A 86 -8.45 -1.42 -14.01
CA ASP A 86 -8.81 -0.39 -14.98
C ASP A 86 -7.78 0.73 -14.83
N ARG A 87 -6.74 0.67 -15.65
CA ARG A 87 -5.57 1.54 -15.53
C ARG A 87 -5.95 3.00 -15.76
N ARG A 88 -5.74 3.83 -14.74
CA ARG A 88 -5.83 5.30 -14.86
C ARG A 88 -4.49 5.94 -14.56
N ARG A 89 -4.24 7.09 -15.18
CA ARG A 89 -2.99 7.83 -15.02
C ARG A 89 -2.74 8.19 -13.55
N GLU A 90 -3.79 8.60 -12.84
CA GLU A 90 -3.70 8.99 -11.43
C GLU A 90 -3.28 7.81 -10.54
N ASP A 91 -3.74 6.59 -10.84
CA ASP A 91 -3.37 5.39 -10.09
C ASP A 91 -1.87 5.11 -10.20
N GLU A 92 -1.31 5.24 -11.41
CA GLU A 92 0.11 5.04 -11.64
C GLU A 92 0.97 6.12 -10.97
N LEU A 93 0.51 7.37 -10.98
CA LEU A 93 1.21 8.47 -10.31
C LEU A 93 1.27 8.23 -8.81
N TRP A 94 0.15 7.87 -8.18
CA TRP A 94 0.12 7.54 -6.77
C TRP A 94 0.92 6.28 -6.45
N TYR A 95 0.83 5.25 -7.28
CA TYR A 95 1.62 4.03 -7.10
C TYR A 95 3.12 4.33 -7.08
N ARG A 96 3.59 5.18 -8.02
CA ARG A 96 4.99 5.63 -8.06
C ARG A 96 5.36 6.49 -6.86
N ALA A 97 4.49 7.40 -6.44
CA ALA A 97 4.72 8.25 -5.28
C ALA A 97 4.88 7.41 -3.99
N MET A 98 4.02 6.40 -3.79
CA MET A 98 4.11 5.50 -2.64
C MET A 98 5.42 4.69 -2.66
N TRP A 99 5.84 4.18 -3.83
CA TRP A 99 7.11 3.45 -3.94
C TRP A 99 8.33 4.35 -3.74
N GLN A 100 8.32 5.56 -4.28
CA GLN A 100 9.39 6.53 -4.07
C GLN A 100 9.53 6.85 -2.58
N PHE A 101 8.41 7.11 -1.90
CA PHE A 101 8.40 7.37 -0.47
C PHE A 101 8.90 6.14 0.33
N ALA A 102 8.35 4.96 0.04
CA ALA A 102 8.76 3.72 0.68
C ALA A 102 10.26 3.43 0.53
N SER A 103 10.80 3.57 -0.68
CA SER A 103 12.22 3.32 -0.96
C SER A 103 13.13 4.36 -0.33
N GLY A 104 12.69 5.62 -0.17
CA GLY A 104 13.50 6.69 0.41
C GLY A 104 13.53 6.67 1.94
N HIS A 105 12.49 6.13 2.58
CA HIS A 105 12.31 6.25 4.04
C HIS A 105 12.21 4.92 4.80
N PHE A 106 11.61 3.88 4.20
CA PHE A 106 11.36 2.63 4.89
C PHE A 106 12.28 1.50 4.44
N VAL A 107 12.68 1.41 3.18
CA VAL A 107 13.59 0.34 2.73
C VAL A 107 14.98 0.56 3.33
N ASP A 108 15.46 -0.44 4.08
CA ASP A 108 16.85 -0.45 4.56
C ASP A 108 17.75 -1.06 3.48
N HIS A 109 18.43 -0.20 2.72
CA HIS A 109 19.32 -0.61 1.64
C HIS A 109 20.65 -1.19 2.12
N GLU A 110 21.02 -0.99 3.39
CA GLU A 110 22.25 -1.51 3.97
C GLU A 110 22.02 -2.83 4.71
N GLY A 111 21.00 -2.86 5.59
CA GLY A 111 20.69 -3.99 6.45
C GLY A 111 19.58 -4.92 5.92
N GLY A 112 18.96 -4.59 4.78
CA GLY A 112 17.86 -5.35 4.18
C GLY A 112 16.56 -5.30 4.97
N GLY A 113 15.42 -5.57 4.34
CA GLY A 113 14.12 -5.40 4.99
C GLY A 113 13.71 -3.92 5.12
N TRP A 114 12.71 -3.63 5.95
CA TRP A 114 12.09 -2.31 6.03
C TRP A 114 12.07 -1.80 7.47
N PHE A 115 12.43 -0.55 7.70
CA PHE A 115 12.23 0.15 8.96
C PHE A 115 10.73 0.29 9.23
N PRO A 116 10.26 -0.05 10.45
CA PRO A 116 8.84 -0.03 10.73
C PRO A 116 8.31 1.40 10.96
N GLU A 117 9.16 2.34 11.31
CA GLU A 117 8.71 3.65 11.76
C GLU A 117 9.71 4.70 11.33
N ILE A 118 9.21 5.90 11.01
CA ILE A 118 10.03 7.09 10.83
C ILE A 118 9.51 8.24 11.70
N ASP A 119 10.42 9.09 12.13
CA ASP A 119 10.11 10.33 12.86
C ASP A 119 9.57 11.43 11.93
N SER A 120 9.42 12.67 12.44
CA SER A 120 8.97 13.84 11.68
C SER A 120 9.92 14.25 10.56
N GLU A 121 11.21 14.01 10.75
CA GLU A 121 12.30 14.32 9.83
C GLU A 121 12.44 13.23 8.75
N GLY A 122 11.71 12.13 8.89
CA GLY A 122 11.71 11.01 7.93
C GLY A 122 12.86 10.03 8.14
N MET A 123 13.49 10.07 9.32
CA MET A 123 14.56 9.17 9.72
C MET A 123 13.99 7.95 10.47
N PRO A 124 14.63 6.77 10.37
CA PRO A 124 14.17 5.58 11.08
C PRO A 124 14.03 5.81 12.59
N ALA A 125 12.88 5.44 13.13
CA ALA A 125 12.55 5.53 14.54
C ALA A 125 12.23 4.14 15.13
N GLN A 126 12.29 4.02 16.44
CA GLN A 126 11.96 2.80 17.18
C GLN A 126 11.11 3.07 18.42
N SER A 127 10.17 4.03 18.31
CA SER A 127 9.35 4.45 19.44
C SER A 127 8.26 3.41 19.74
N GLN A 128 7.63 2.87 18.70
CA GLN A 128 6.58 1.87 18.79
C GLN A 128 7.10 0.45 18.53
N PHE A 129 8.06 0.30 17.62
CA PHE A 129 8.57 -0.99 17.17
C PHE A 129 10.08 -1.08 17.35
N LYS A 130 10.57 -2.25 17.77
CA LYS A 130 12.01 -2.54 17.86
C LYS A 130 12.44 -3.45 16.72
N GLY A 131 13.54 -3.11 16.06
CA GLY A 131 14.04 -3.88 14.92
C GLY A 131 13.09 -3.82 13.71
N LYS A 132 12.90 -4.95 13.03
CA LYS A 132 12.05 -5.10 11.84
C LYS A 132 11.03 -6.21 12.11
N PRO A 133 9.90 -5.89 12.76
CA PRO A 133 9.01 -6.88 13.36
C PRO A 133 8.21 -7.68 12.34
N ASP A 134 8.12 -7.20 11.10
CA ASP A 134 7.31 -7.79 10.05
C ASP A 134 8.01 -7.75 8.71
N ILE A 135 7.77 -8.77 7.91
CA ILE A 135 8.12 -8.82 6.49
C ILE A 135 6.88 -9.03 5.61
N TYR A 136 5.74 -9.40 6.18
CA TYR A 136 4.54 -9.79 5.45
C TYR A 136 4.03 -8.65 4.57
N HIS A 137 3.86 -7.45 5.12
CA HIS A 137 3.33 -6.32 4.37
C HIS A 137 4.31 -5.83 3.29
N SER A 138 5.61 -5.75 3.63
CA SER A 138 6.67 -5.37 2.70
C SER A 138 6.81 -6.36 1.55
N LEU A 139 6.69 -7.66 1.84
CA LEU A 139 6.71 -8.71 0.83
C LEU A 139 5.48 -8.62 -0.07
N GLN A 140 4.29 -8.37 0.49
CA GLN A 140 3.07 -8.18 -0.28
C GLN A 140 3.15 -6.96 -1.22
N ALA A 141 3.68 -5.84 -0.75
CA ALA A 141 3.90 -4.66 -1.59
C ALA A 141 4.80 -4.96 -2.79
N ALA A 142 5.83 -5.81 -2.62
CA ALA A 142 6.71 -6.22 -3.70
C ALA A 142 6.09 -7.27 -4.63
N LEU A 143 5.33 -8.23 -4.10
CA LEU A 143 4.81 -9.37 -4.86
C LEU A 143 3.49 -9.08 -5.58
N PHE A 144 2.57 -8.37 -4.93
CA PHE A 144 1.26 -8.10 -5.53
C PHE A 144 1.39 -7.43 -6.88
N PRO A 145 2.18 -6.36 -7.10
CA PRO A 145 2.31 -5.73 -8.40
C PRO A 145 2.83 -6.65 -9.51
N LEU A 146 3.65 -7.65 -9.17
CA LEU A 146 4.23 -8.61 -10.12
C LEU A 146 3.25 -9.69 -10.56
N ALA A 147 2.18 -9.94 -9.81
CA ALA A 147 1.16 -10.90 -10.21
C ALA A 147 0.32 -10.33 -11.39
N PRO A 148 -0.01 -11.14 -12.41
CA PRO A 148 -0.79 -10.68 -13.57
C PRO A 148 -2.25 -10.33 -13.23
N GLY A 149 -2.83 -11.01 -12.25
CA GLY A 149 -4.22 -10.84 -11.82
C GLY A 149 -4.38 -10.09 -10.50
N LEU A 150 -5.65 -9.86 -10.12
CA LEU A 150 -6.04 -9.30 -8.82
C LEU A 150 -6.08 -10.36 -7.72
N SER A 151 -6.42 -11.60 -8.05
CA SER A 151 -6.53 -12.71 -7.10
C SER A 151 -5.70 -13.93 -7.54
N ARG A 152 -5.85 -15.05 -6.81
CA ARG A 152 -5.17 -16.35 -7.09
C ARG A 152 -3.64 -16.23 -7.18
N LEU A 153 -3.09 -15.34 -6.36
CA LEU A 153 -1.68 -14.92 -6.40
C LEU A 153 -0.69 -16.10 -6.27
N ALA A 154 -1.00 -17.09 -5.42
CA ALA A 154 -0.18 -18.29 -5.26
C ALA A 154 -0.05 -19.10 -6.56
N GLY A 155 -1.15 -19.21 -7.34
CA GLY A 155 -1.14 -19.89 -8.63
C GLY A 155 -0.27 -19.18 -9.68
N ASN A 156 -0.08 -17.87 -9.52
CA ASN A 156 0.72 -17.05 -10.44
C ASN A 156 2.20 -16.95 -10.03
N MET A 157 2.60 -17.52 -8.89
CA MET A 157 4.00 -17.45 -8.40
C MET A 157 5.05 -17.98 -9.40
N PRO A 158 4.81 -19.05 -10.19
CA PRO A 158 5.78 -19.51 -11.18
C PRO A 158 6.12 -18.46 -12.25
N GLU A 159 5.19 -17.54 -12.55
CA GLU A 159 5.40 -16.45 -13.51
C GLU A 159 6.21 -15.31 -12.91
N ILE A 160 5.98 -14.98 -11.65
CA ILE A 160 6.75 -13.96 -10.91
C ILE A 160 8.24 -14.32 -10.88
N GLY A 161 8.57 -15.60 -10.64
CA GLY A 161 9.94 -16.09 -10.66
C GLY A 161 10.64 -16.02 -12.03
N ARG A 162 9.88 -16.01 -13.13
CA ARG A 162 10.44 -15.79 -14.49
C ARG A 162 10.69 -14.32 -14.77
N ILE A 163 9.77 -13.44 -14.37
CA ILE A 163 9.92 -11.98 -14.52
C ILE A 163 11.17 -11.49 -13.78
N ALA A 164 11.41 -11.99 -12.56
CA ALA A 164 12.61 -11.63 -11.78
C ALA A 164 13.93 -12.11 -12.43
N LYS A 165 13.91 -13.16 -13.24
CA LYS A 165 15.09 -13.71 -13.92
C LYS A 165 15.31 -13.14 -15.34
N GLY A 166 14.31 -12.50 -15.93
CA GLY A 166 14.37 -11.92 -17.28
C GLY A 166 14.92 -10.49 -17.33
N SER A 167 15.31 -9.92 -16.20
CA SER A 167 15.83 -8.55 -16.05
C SER A 167 17.35 -8.48 -15.83
N ALA A 168 18.08 -9.57 -16.13
CA ALA A 168 19.54 -9.66 -16.02
C ALA A 168 20.19 -9.59 -17.40
#